data_AF-A0A3S9VS06-F1
#
_entry.id   AF-A0A3S9VS06-F1
#
_cell.length_a   1.000
_cell.length_b   1.000
_cell.length_c   1.000
_cell.angle_alpha   90.00
_cell.angle_beta   90.00
_cell.angle_gamma   90.00
#
_symmetry.space_group_name_H-M   'P 1'
#
loop_
_entity.id
_entity.type
_entity.pdbx_description
1 polymer ?
#
loop_
_entity_poly.entity_id
_entity_poly.type
_entity_poly.pdbx_seq_one_letter_code
_entity_poly.pdbx_strand_id
1 'polypeptide(L)' 'MENWVSVFTTTQELDAGIVKDLLDEAGFPAVILNQKDSSYKTFGDINVMVSRDNQEEAKKVIKDYYDRE' A
#
# COMPACT_ATOMS: atom_id res chain seq x y z
N MET A 1 -7.65 -11.28 -12.03
CA MET A 1 -7.17 -10.18 -11.15
C MET A 1 -6.96 -10.72 -9.73
N GLU A 2 -6.32 -11.88 -9.57
CA GLU A 2 -6.40 -12.68 -8.32
C GLU A 2 -5.10 -12.70 -7.50
N ASN A 3 -4.11 -11.88 -7.87
CA ASN A 3 -2.78 -11.90 -7.25
C ASN A 3 -2.36 -10.59 -6.59
N TRP A 4 -3.26 -9.62 -6.41
CA TRP A 4 -2.93 -8.40 -5.68
C TRP A 4 -3.25 -8.57 -4.20
N VAL A 5 -2.32 -8.22 -3.34
CA VAL A 5 -2.46 -8.31 -1.89
C VAL A 5 -2.16 -6.98 -1.23
N SER A 6 -2.97 -6.58 -0.27
CA SER A 6 -2.73 -5.37 0.52
C SER A 6 -1.53 -5.58 1.44
N VAL A 7 -0.55 -4.67 1.36
CA VAL A 7 0.65 -4.66 2.20
C VAL A 7 0.67 -3.48 3.17
N PHE A 8 -0.13 -2.45 2.89
CA PHE A 8 -0.27 -1.26 3.72
C PHE A 8 -1.67 -0.68 3.59
N THR A 9 -2.21 -0.19 4.70
CA THR A 9 -3.54 0.43 4.75
C THR A 9 -3.43 1.72 5.56
N THR A 10 -3.94 2.80 5.00
CA THR A 10 -3.96 4.13 5.64
C THR A 10 -5.23 4.86 5.27
N THR A 11 -5.60 5.88 6.04
CA THR A 11 -6.68 6.80 5.66
C THR A 11 -6.15 8.08 5.00
N GLN A 12 -4.82 8.24 4.95
CA GLN A 12 -4.14 9.41 4.38
C GLN A 12 -3.63 9.11 2.97
N GLU A 13 -4.09 9.87 1.97
CA GLU A 13 -3.64 9.73 0.58
C GLU A 13 -2.13 9.99 0.42
N LEU A 14 -1.57 10.86 1.26
CA LEU A 14 -0.14 11.16 1.28
C LEU A 14 0.70 9.94 1.67
N ASP A 15 0.38 9.28 2.79
CA ASP A 15 1.09 8.08 3.24
C ASP A 15 1.02 6.96 2.20
N ALA A 16 -0.16 6.78 1.60
CA ALA A 16 -0.34 5.78 0.54
C ALA A 16 0.55 6.08 -0.68
N GLY A 17 0.68 7.36 -1.03
CA GLY A 17 1.59 7.83 -2.08
C GLY A 17 3.05 7.55 -1.76
N ILE A 18 3.51 7.88 -0.54
CA ILE A 18 4.88 7.65 -0.08
C ILE A 18 5.21 6.15 -0.13
N VAL A 19 4.34 5.30 0.43
CA VAL A 19 4.56 3.85 0.43
C VAL A 19 4.54 3.27 -0.98
N LYS A 20 3.65 3.76 -1.85
CA LYS A 20 3.65 3.33 -3.26
C LYS A 20 4.97 3.68 -3.94
N ASP A 21 5.46 4.91 -3.78
CA ASP A 21 6.71 5.38 -4.41
C ASP A 21 7.90 4.58 -3.90
N LEU A 22 8.01 4.41 -2.57
CA LEU A 22 9.02 3.58 -1.91
C LEU A 22 9.08 2.16 -2.48
N LEU A 23 7.92 1.54 -2.69
CA LEU A 23 7.84 0.20 -3.27
C LEU A 23 8.24 0.19 -4.75
N ASP A 24 7.81 1.19 -5.52
CA ASP A 24 8.17 1.36 -6.94
C ASP A 24 9.69 1.51 -7.11
N GLU A 25 10.32 2.37 -6.29
CA GLU A 25 11.77 2.58 -6.24
C GLU A 25 12.54 1.31 -5.83
N ALA A 26 11.97 0.50 -4.94
CA ALA A 26 12.52 -0.79 -4.55
C ALA A 26 12.33 -1.89 -5.62
N GLY A 27 11.65 -1.60 -6.74
CA GLY A 27 11.38 -2.54 -7.83
C GLY A 27 10.12 -3.40 -7.64
N PHE A 28 9.27 -3.04 -6.67
CA PHE A 28 8.01 -3.71 -6.38
C PHE A 28 6.82 -2.86 -6.89
N PRO A 29 6.26 -3.17 -8.07
CA PRO A 29 5.16 -2.38 -8.61
C PRO A 29 3.95 -2.44 -7.66
N ALA A 30 3.56 -1.26 -7.16
CA ALA A 30 2.48 -1.08 -6.20
C ALA A 30 1.34 -0.26 -6.79
N VAL A 31 0.11 -0.59 -6.41
CA VAL A 31 -1.11 0.11 -6.81
C VAL A 31 -1.86 0.60 -5.58
N ILE A 32 -2.44 1.80 -5.67
CA ILE A 32 -3.26 2.37 -4.62
C ILE A 32 -4.72 2.05 -4.95
N LEU A 33 -5.37 1.29 -4.06
CA LEU A 33 -6.80 1.04 -4.08
C LEU A 33 -7.49 1.94 -3.05
N ASN A 34 -8.02 3.05 -3.53
CA ASN A 34 -8.85 3.94 -2.72
C ASN A 34 -10.30 3.41 -2.72
N GLN A 35 -10.74 2.84 -1.60
CA GLN A 35 -12.09 2.27 -1.46
C GLN A 35 -13.11 3.30 -0.94
N LYS A 36 -12.84 4.59 -1.10
CA LYS A 36 -13.75 5.69 -0.78
C LYS A 36 -14.90 5.75 -1.80
N ASP A 37 -15.65 4.66 -1.91
CA ASP A 37 -16.90 4.60 -2.62
C ASP A 37 -17.94 5.38 -1.80
N SER A 38 -18.63 6.30 -2.46
CA SER A 38 -19.37 7.43 -1.87
C SER A 38 -20.65 7.03 -1.10
N SER A 39 -20.79 5.78 -0.66
CA SER A 39 -22.06 5.20 -0.22
C SER A 39 -22.16 4.89 1.28
N TYR A 40 -21.05 4.70 2.01
CA TYR A 40 -21.11 4.36 3.44
C TYR A 40 -20.14 5.18 4.30
N LYS A 41 -20.67 5.77 5.37
CA LYS A 41 -20.06 6.68 6.35
C LYS A 41 -18.94 6.09 7.21
N THR A 42 -18.28 5.01 6.79
CA THR A 42 -17.25 4.33 7.59
C THR A 42 -15.92 4.47 6.87
N PHE A 43 -15.18 5.52 7.25
CA PHE A 43 -13.76 5.81 7.00
C PHE A 43 -13.14 5.16 5.74
N GLY A 44 -12.93 5.98 4.71
CA GLY A 44 -12.32 5.54 3.44
C GLY A 44 -10.86 5.11 3.63
N ASP A 45 -10.66 3.82 3.84
CA ASP A 45 -9.35 3.20 3.86
C ASP A 45 -8.76 3.13 2.44
N ILE A 46 -7.50 3.52 2.36
CA ILE A 46 -6.67 3.50 1.17
C ILE A 46 -5.67 2.37 1.35
N ASN A 47 -5.76 1.40 0.46
CA ASN A 47 -4.91 0.22 0.50
C ASN A 47 -3.83 0.32 -0.57
N VAL A 48 -2.57 0.11 -0.19
CA VAL A 48 -1.47 -0.09 -1.11
C VAL A 48 -1.29 -1.58 -1.32
N MET A 49 -1.40 -2.00 -2.58
CA MET A 49 -1.38 -3.40 -2.96
C MET A 49 -0.19 -3.69 -3.88
N VAL A 50 0.38 -4.88 -3.75
CA VAL A 50 1.45 -5.40 -4.62
C VAL A 50 1.08 -6.78 -5.14
N SER A 51 1.84 -7.30 -6.11
CA SER A 51 1.74 -8.70 -6.50
C SER A 51 2.04 -9.62 -5.30
N ARG A 52 1.31 -10.72 -5.19
CA ARG A 52 1.44 -11.71 -4.11
C ARG A 52 2.86 -12.25 -3.96
N ASP A 53 3.56 -12.46 -5.07
CA ASP A 53 4.97 -12.88 -5.09
C ASP A 53 5.91 -11.89 -4.37
N ASN A 54 5.54 -10.61 -4.36
CA ASN A 54 6.34 -9.53 -3.77
C ASN A 54 5.87 -9.16 -2.36
N GLN A 55 4.86 -9.84 -1.80
CA GLN A 55 4.21 -9.45 -0.56
C GLN A 55 5.17 -9.38 0.64
N GLU A 56 6.01 -10.39 0.80
CA GLU A 56 6.91 -10.49 1.94
C GLU A 56 8.02 -9.42 1.89
N GLU A 57 8.65 -9.23 0.73
CA GLU A 57 9.69 -8.21 0.59
C GLU A 57 9.12 -6.79 0.64
N ALA A 58 7.96 -6.53 0.02
CA ALA A 58 7.30 -5.24 0.12
C ALA A 58 7.03 -4.87 1.59
N LYS A 59 6.53 -5.81 2.40
CA LYS A 59 6.32 -5.60 3.84
C LYS A 59 7.61 -5.33 4.59
N LYS A 60 8.72 -5.98 4.22
CA LYS A 60 10.03 -5.72 4.84
C LYS A 60 10.55 -4.34 4.50
N VAL A 61 10.45 -3.89 3.25
CA VAL A 61 10.85 -2.54 2.83
C VAL A 61 10.05 -1.48 3.58
N ILE A 62 8.72 -1.65 3.65
CA ILE A 62 7.86 -0.74 4.41
C ILE A 62 8.28 -0.70 5.89
N LYS A 63 8.49 -1.87 6.51
CA LYS A 63 8.91 -1.94 7.91
C LYS A 63 10.27 -1.26 8.13
N ASP A 64 11.26 -1.54 7.29
CA ASP A 64 12.60 -0.97 7.40
C ASP A 64 12.58 0.56 7.24
N TYR A 65 11.71 1.10 6.38
CA TYR A 65 11.50 2.55 6.26
C TYR A 65 10.97 3.17 7.56
N TYR A 66 9.91 2.62 8.15
CA TYR A 66 9.32 3.14 9.39
C TYR A 66 10.13 2.86 10.66
N ASP A 67 11.00 1.83 10.66
CA ASP A 67 11.87 1.49 11.79
C ASP A 67 13.09 2.43 11.88
N ARG A 68 13.44 3.09 10.76
CA ARG A 68 14.54 4.04 10.64
C ARG A 68 14.17 5.49 10.98
N GLU A 69 12.88 5.80 11.09
CA GLU A 69 12.36 7.06 11.66
C GLU A 69 12.12 6.95 13.17
#